data_AF-A0A945NC36-F1
#
_entry.id   AF-A0A945NC36-F1
#
_cell.length_a   1.000
_cell.length_b   1.000
_cell.length_c   1.000
_cell.angle_alpha   90.00
_cell.angle_beta   90.00
_cell.angle_gamma   90.00
#
_symmetry.space_group_name_H-M   'P 1'
#
loop_
_entity.id
_entity.type
_entity.pdbx_description
1 polymer ?
#
loop_
_entity_poly.entity_id
_entity_poly.type
_entity_poly.pdbx_seq_one_letter_code
_entity_poly.pdbx_strand_id
1 'polypeptide(L)' 'MVDVQTTNKKLIQRAMEMVSELGEVSPGIAAELLKKAGNHVKTAVVMAKLGINPESARKLLEAENGHLGKVLGEI' A
#
# COMPACT_ATOMS: atom_id res chain seq x y z
N MET A 1 -9.44 6.92 -8.23
CA MET A 1 -8.20 7.60 -8.67
C MET A 1 -7.09 7.20 -7.69
N VAL A 2 -6.34 6.12 -7.97
CA VAL A 2 -5.29 5.58 -7.07
C VAL A 2 -4.05 5.20 -7.89
N ASP A 3 -3.66 6.06 -8.84
CA ASP A 3 -2.48 5.86 -9.70
C ASP A 3 -1.73 7.19 -9.84
N VAL A 4 -1.27 7.73 -8.71
CA VAL A 4 -0.42 8.91 -8.69
C VAL A 4 1.01 8.44 -8.47
N GLN A 5 1.84 8.55 -9.51
CA GLN A 5 3.28 8.44 -9.38
C GLN A 5 3.76 9.53 -8.42
N THR A 6 4.20 9.12 -7.23
CA THR A 6 4.58 10.00 -6.12
C THR A 6 5.98 10.59 -6.33
N THR A 7 6.13 11.51 -7.26
CA THR A 7 7.38 12.28 -7.46
C THR A 7 7.41 13.56 -6.61
N ASN A 8 6.29 13.97 -6.02
CA ASN A 8 6.18 15.21 -5.26
C ASN A 8 6.06 14.92 -3.75
N LYS A 9 6.86 15.61 -2.90
CA LYS A 9 6.93 15.34 -1.44
C LYS A 9 5.56 15.30 -0.76
N LYS A 10 4.63 16.17 -1.18
CA LYS A 10 3.23 16.20 -0.70
C LYS A 10 2.45 14.91 -1.01
N LEU A 11 2.70 14.29 -2.17
CA LEU A 11 2.04 13.05 -2.57
C LEU A 11 2.59 11.85 -1.81
N ILE A 12 3.89 11.84 -1.50
CA ILE A 12 4.50 10.82 -0.64
C ILE A 12 3.93 10.93 0.78
N GLN A 13 3.81 12.14 1.34
CA GLN A 13 3.17 12.35 2.64
C GLN A 13 1.77 11.74 2.69
N ARG A 14 0.94 12.10 1.70
CA ARG A 14 -0.43 11.59 1.61
C ARG A 14 -0.49 10.08 1.40
N ALA A 15 0.43 9.52 0.62
CA ALA A 15 0.58 8.08 0.45
C ALA A 15 0.92 7.39 1.77
N MET A 16 1.84 7.95 2.57
CA MET A 16 2.17 7.42 3.90
C MET A 16 0.98 7.51 4.86
N GLU A 17 0.24 8.62 4.86
CA GLU A 17 -0.99 8.77 5.66
C GLU A 17 -2.02 7.69 5.30
N MET A 18 -2.31 7.50 4.01
CA MET A 18 -3.21 6.44 3.55
C MET A 18 -2.73 5.04 3.96
N VAL A 19 -1.43 4.75 3.85
CA VAL A 19 -0.88 3.44 4.29
C VAL A 19 -0.98 3.27 5.80
N SER A 20 -0.77 4.33 6.56
CA SER A 20 -0.87 4.32 8.02
C SER A 20 -2.32 4.11 8.48
N GLU A 21 -3.27 4.83 7.88
CA GLU A 21 -4.70 4.71 8.18
C GLU A 21 -5.26 3.36 7.73
N LEU A 22 -5.07 2.98 6.46
CA LEU A 22 -5.63 1.74 5.92
C LEU A 22 -4.89 0.51 6.40
N GLY A 23 -3.58 0.62 6.65
CA GLY A 23 -2.74 -0.46 7.15
C GLY A 23 -2.78 -0.60 8.67
N GLU A 24 -3.35 0.36 9.40
CA GLU A 24 -3.34 0.44 10.87
C GLU A 24 -1.92 0.30 11.46
N VAL A 25 -0.95 0.89 10.79
CA VAL A 25 0.47 0.86 11.19
C VAL A 25 0.98 2.26 11.49
N SER A 26 2.02 2.37 12.32
CA SER A 26 2.65 3.65 12.62
C SER A 26 3.25 4.32 11.38
N PRO A 27 3.36 5.66 11.34
CA PRO A 27 3.89 6.40 10.19
C PRO A 27 5.30 5.96 9.76
N GLY A 28 6.15 5.59 10.73
CA GLY A 28 7.49 5.07 10.45
C GLY A 28 7.47 3.75 9.67
N ILE A 29 6.57 2.83 10.04
CA ILE A 29 6.37 1.56 9.33
C ILE A 29 5.73 1.81 7.97
N ALA A 30 4.72 2.69 7.90
CA ALA A 30 4.07 3.07 6.65
C ALA A 30 5.08 3.62 5.62
N ALA A 31 6.02 4.47 6.06
CA ALA A 31 7.09 4.99 5.21
C ALA A 31 8.00 3.88 4.68
N GLU A 32 8.39 2.93 5.54
CA GLU A 32 9.25 1.83 5.17
C GLU A 32 8.57 0.88 4.18
N LEU A 33 7.30 0.53 4.43
CA LEU A 33 6.48 -0.29 3.55
C LEU A 33 6.22 0.39 2.21
N LEU A 34 5.91 1.69 2.21
CA LEU A 34 5.71 2.46 0.98
C LEU A 34 6.99 2.47 0.13
N LYS A 35 8.16 2.62 0.77
CA LYS A 35 9.44 2.54 0.07
C LYS A 35 9.72 1.15 -0.49
N LYS A 36 9.47 0.08 0.28
CA LYS A 36 9.59 -1.32 -0.17
C LYS A 36 8.62 -1.64 -1.32
N ALA A 37 7.45 -1.02 -1.32
CA ALA A 37 6.44 -1.14 -2.36
C ALA A 37 6.74 -0.30 -3.62
N GLY A 38 7.88 0.41 -3.69
CA GLY A 38 8.19 1.28 -4.84
C GLY A 38 7.24 2.48 -4.96
N ASN A 39 6.77 2.99 -3.83
CA ASN A 39 5.72 4.00 -3.70
C ASN A 39 4.32 3.61 -4.19
N HIS A 40 4.03 2.31 -4.30
CA HIS A 40 2.65 1.85 -4.53
C HIS A 40 1.89 1.76 -3.20
N VAL A 41 0.94 2.67 -2.98
CA VAL A 41 0.08 2.70 -1.79
C VAL A 41 -0.65 1.37 -1.58
N LYS A 42 -1.27 0.82 -2.61
CA LYS A 42 -2.04 -0.43 -2.49
C LYS A 42 -1.16 -1.59 -2.03
N THR A 43 -0.01 -1.75 -2.66
CA THR A 43 0.95 -2.80 -2.29
C THR A 43 1.41 -2.62 -0.85
N ALA A 44 1.73 -1.39 -0.44
CA ALA A 44 2.13 -1.10 0.93
C ALA A 44 1.03 -1.39 1.97
N VAL A 45 -0.24 -1.08 1.67
CA VAL A 45 -1.39 -1.41 2.54
C VAL A 45 -1.56 -2.92 2.67
N VAL A 46 -1.48 -3.66 1.56
CA VAL A 46 -1.55 -5.13 1.56
C VAL A 46 -0.40 -5.73 2.36
N MET A 47 0.82 -5.20 2.22
CA MET A 47 1.97 -5.60 3.03
C MET A 47 1.76 -5.29 4.52
N ALA A 48 1.16 -4.15 4.86
CA ALA A 48 0.88 -3.76 6.25
C ALA A 48 -0.13 -4.70 6.90
N LYS A 49 -1.24 -5.01 6.22
CA LYS A 49 -2.33 -5.86 6.73
C LYS A 49 -1.97 -7.34 6.79
N LEU A 50 -1.31 -7.86 5.76
CA LEU A 50 -1.01 -9.30 5.63
C LEU A 50 0.41 -9.66 6.10
N GLY A 51 1.28 -8.69 6.35
CA GLY A 51 2.67 -8.93 6.78
C GLY A 51 3.52 -9.64 5.72
N ILE A 52 3.17 -9.54 4.44
CA ILE A 52 3.84 -10.25 3.34
C ILE A 52 4.87 -9.37 2.61
N ASN A 53 5.70 -10.02 1.80
CA ASN A 53 6.69 -9.35 0.96
C ASN A 53 6.01 -8.55 -0.19
N PRO A 54 6.70 -7.56 -0.79
CA PRO A 54 6.12 -6.71 -1.83
C PRO A 54 5.74 -7.47 -3.11
N GLU A 55 6.45 -8.55 -3.44
CA GLU A 55 6.17 -9.36 -4.64
C GLU A 55 4.86 -10.14 -4.50
N SER A 56 4.66 -10.79 -3.35
CA SER A 56 3.44 -11.49 -2.98
C SER A 56 2.26 -10.52 -2.91
N ALA A 57 2.44 -9.35 -2.30
CA ALA A 57 1.42 -8.31 -2.27
C ALA A 57 1.03 -7.84 -3.68
N ARG A 58 2.01 -7.69 -4.58
CA ARG A 58 1.77 -7.32 -5.98
C ARG A 58 0.99 -8.42 -6.72
N LYS A 59 1.38 -9.68 -6.55
CA LYS A 59 0.66 -10.83 -7.15
C LYS A 59 -0.79 -10.93 -6.68
N LEU A 60 -1.05 -10.73 -5.38
CA LEU A 60 -2.42 -10.73 -4.85
C LEU A 60 -3.23 -9.57 -5.44
N LEU A 61 -2.63 -8.38 -5.52
CA LEU A 61 -3.28 -7.25 -6.17
C LEU A 61 -3.55 -7.53 -7.65
N GLU A 62 -2.61 -8.12 -8.40
CA GLU A 62 -2.82 -8.46 -9.81
C GLU A 62 -3.91 -9.51 -9.99
N ALA A 63 -3.95 -10.55 -9.15
CA ALA A 63 -5.02 -11.56 -9.18
C ALA A 63 -6.41 -10.93 -9.01
N GLU A 64 -6.51 -9.91 -8.14
CA GLU A 64 -7.75 -9.20 -7.86
C GLU A 64 -7.93 -7.91 -8.69
N ASN A 65 -7.22 -7.75 -9.83
CA ASN A 65 -7.29 -6.56 -10.70
C ASN A 65 -7.05 -5.22 -9.97
N GLY A 66 -6.22 -5.23 -8.94
CA GLY A 66 -5.84 -4.08 -8.14
C GLY A 66 -6.91 -3.65 -7.14
N HIS A 67 -7.88 -4.51 -6.82
CA HIS A 67 -8.92 -4.25 -5.83
C HIS A 67 -8.44 -4.60 -4.41
N LEU A 68 -8.16 -3.57 -3.61
CA LEU A 68 -7.76 -3.71 -2.21
C LEU A 68 -8.79 -4.48 -1.35
N GLY A 69 -10.09 -4.14 -1.46
CA GLY A 69 -11.14 -4.79 -0.67
C GLY A 69 -11.20 -6.30 -0.88
N LYS A 70 -11.06 -6.75 -2.13
CA LYS A 70 -11.01 -8.20 -2.43
C LYS A 70 -9.78 -8.88 -1.86
N VAL A 71 -8.61 -8.25 -1.93
CA VAL A 71 -7.36 -8.80 -1.36
C VAL A 71 -7.43 -8.90 0.17
N LEU A 72 -8.08 -7.94 0.82
CA LEU A 72 -8.24 -7.90 2.28
C LEU A 72 -9.46 -8.67 2.80
N GLY A 73 -10.32 -9.16 1.90
CA GLY A 73 -11.54 -9.88 2.26
C GLY A 73 -12.65 -9.00 2.83
N GLU A 74 -12.55 -7.67 2.68
CA GLU A 74 -13.63 -6.73 2.98
C GLU A 74 -14.61 -6.71 1.80
N ILE A 75 -15.69 -7.49 1.94
CA ILE A 75 -16.80 -7.62 0.98
C ILE A 75 -17.82 -6.50 1.22
#